data_AF-A0A962TQK2-F1
#
_entry.id   AF-A0A962TQK2-F1
#
_cell.length_a   1.000
_cell.length_b   1.000
_cell.length_c   1.000
_cell.angle_alpha   90.00
_cell.angle_beta   90.00
_cell.angle_gamma   90.00
#
_symmetry.space_group_name_H-M   'P 1'
#
loop_
_entity.id
_entity.type
_entity.pdbx_description
1 polymer ?
#
loop_
_entity_poly.entity_id
_entity_poly.type
_entity_poly.pdbx_seq_one_letter_code
_entity_poly.pdbx_strand_id
1 'polypeptide(L)'
;MTENVAAFPSPSDVSDESQAGEEARDVGGVAGARLKSFIERIERLEEEKAALMEDIKEVYAEAKGVGFDTKTMRKIISLRKMDVEKRREADELLELYKSAVGMAA
;
A
#
# COMPACT_ATOMS: atom_id res chain seq x y z
N MET A 1 -62.38 -12.54 -42.01
CA MET A 1 -62.24 -11.24 -42.68
C MET A 1 -63.39 -10.40 -42.18
N THR A 2 -63.23 -9.49 -41.23
CA THR A 2 -62.40 -8.28 -41.32
C THR A 2 -61.85 -7.86 -39.97
N GLU A 3 -60.81 -7.03 -40.05
CA GLU A 3 -59.71 -6.89 -39.10
C GLU A 3 -60.01 -6.04 -37.86
N ASN A 4 -59.29 -6.43 -36.82
CA ASN A 4 -59.16 -5.79 -35.52
C ASN A 4 -58.32 -4.50 -35.66
N VAL A 5 -58.95 -3.33 -35.59
CA VAL A 5 -58.23 -2.05 -35.56
C VAL A 5 -57.63 -1.89 -34.18
N ALA A 6 -56.34 -2.22 -34.07
CA ALA A 6 -55.51 -1.98 -32.90
C ALA A 6 -55.51 -0.48 -32.59
N ALA A 7 -56.09 -0.12 -31.44
CA ALA A 7 -55.87 1.18 -30.82
C ALA A 7 -54.38 1.30 -30.51
N PHE A 8 -53.72 2.24 -31.16
CA PHE A 8 -52.31 2.56 -30.94
C PHE A 8 -52.13 3.03 -29.49
N PRO A 9 -51.26 2.39 -28.69
CA PRO A 9 -51.00 2.86 -27.34
C PRO A 9 -50.40 4.27 -27.39
N SER A 10 -50.99 5.16 -26.59
CA SER A 10 -50.43 6.47 -26.23
C SER A 10 -49.01 6.28 -25.67
N PRO A 11 -48.08 7.25 -25.80
CA PRO A 11 -46.64 7.06 -25.61
C PRO A 11 -46.21 6.91 -24.13
N SER A 12 -46.92 6.10 -23.36
CA SER A 12 -46.48 5.48 -22.12
C SER A 12 -45.47 4.33 -22.34
N ASP A 13 -44.76 4.36 -23.47
CA ASP A 13 -43.83 3.31 -23.85
C ASP A 13 -42.39 3.71 -23.47
N VAL A 14 -41.93 2.96 -22.48
CA VAL A 14 -40.58 2.43 -22.29
C VAL A 14 -39.44 3.36 -21.88
N SER A 15 -39.23 3.30 -20.55
CA SER A 15 -37.95 3.07 -19.87
C SER A 15 -36.94 4.21 -19.88
N ASP A 16 -37.16 5.15 -18.97
CA ASP A 16 -36.09 5.92 -18.33
C ASP A 16 -36.03 5.56 -16.83
N GLU A 17 -35.64 4.32 -16.53
CA GLU A 17 -35.31 3.90 -15.15
C GLU A 17 -34.12 2.93 -15.20
N SER A 18 -32.93 3.50 -15.43
CA SER A 18 -31.67 2.89 -14.96
C SER A 18 -30.55 3.92 -14.91
N GLN A 19 -30.84 5.08 -14.33
CA GLN A 19 -29.85 5.79 -13.55
C GLN A 19 -30.15 5.59 -12.06
N ALA A 20 -30.06 4.33 -11.62
CA ALA A 20 -29.58 4.08 -10.26
C ALA A 20 -28.07 4.39 -10.26
N GLY A 21 -27.76 5.67 -10.48
CA GLY A 21 -26.52 6.25 -10.03
C GLY A 21 -26.47 5.93 -8.55
N GLU A 22 -25.46 5.18 -8.18
CA GLU A 22 -25.10 4.82 -6.83
C GLU A 22 -24.82 6.13 -6.07
N GLU A 23 -25.88 6.84 -5.69
CA GLU A 23 -25.85 7.80 -4.61
C GLU A 23 -25.59 6.96 -3.37
N ALA A 24 -24.29 6.72 -3.15
CA ALA A 24 -23.75 6.33 -1.88
C ALA A 24 -24.51 7.12 -0.84
N ARG A 25 -25.41 6.43 -0.13
CA ARG A 25 -26.27 7.00 0.89
C ARG A 25 -25.41 7.99 1.67
N ASP A 26 -25.82 9.25 1.74
CA ASP A 26 -25.11 10.27 2.50
C ASP A 26 -25.27 9.94 4.00
N VAL A 27 -24.59 8.88 4.45
CA VAL A 27 -24.62 8.43 5.84
C VAL A 27 -23.65 9.28 6.68
N GLY A 28 -23.21 10.46 6.21
CA GLY A 28 -22.14 11.15 6.92
C GLY A 28 -21.78 12.59 6.58
N GLY A 29 -22.49 13.34 5.72
CA GLY A 29 -22.22 14.77 5.49
C GLY A 29 -20.73 15.15 5.37
N VAL A 30 -20.30 16.20 6.08
CA VAL A 30 -18.90 16.66 6.17
C VAL A 30 -17.92 15.56 6.62
N ALA A 31 -18.38 14.60 7.45
CA ALA A 31 -17.55 13.50 7.92
C ALA A 31 -17.25 12.49 6.80
N GLY A 32 -18.21 12.22 5.90
CA GLY A 32 -18.01 11.37 4.72
C GLY A 32 -17.01 11.97 3.73
N ALA A 33 -17.14 13.27 3.43
CA ALA A 33 -16.21 13.98 2.56
C ALA A 33 -14.78 14.02 3.14
N ARG A 34 -14.64 14.21 4.46
CA ARG A 34 -13.35 14.20 5.14
C ARG A 34 -12.71 12.81 5.17
N LEU A 35 -13.50 11.76 5.39
CA LEU A 35 -13.04 10.37 5.30
C LEU A 35 -12.53 10.05 3.89
N LYS A 36 -13.30 10.41 2.85
CA LYS A 36 -12.89 10.24 1.45
C LYS A 36 -11.55 10.92 1.16
N SER A 37 -11.37 12.17 1.61
CA SER A 37 -10.10 12.89 1.46
C SER A 37 -8.92 12.20 2.16
N PHE A 38 -9.12 11.59 3.34
CA PHE A 38 -8.06 10.82 3.99
C PHE A 38 -7.71 9.56 3.21
N ILE A 39 -8.71 8.83 2.71
CA ILE A 39 -8.50 7.61 1.92
C ILE A 39 -7.70 7.92 0.65
N GLU A 40 -8.14 8.89 -0.15
CA GLU A 40 -7.47 9.28 -1.40
C GLU A 40 -6.01 9.69 -1.16
N ARG A 41 -5.73 10.40 -0.05
CA ARG A 41 -4.37 10.79 0.33
C ARG A 41 -3.51 9.58 0.72
N ILE A 42 -4.08 8.61 1.44
CA ILE A 42 -3.37 7.39 1.84
C ILE A 42 -3.09 6.51 0.62
N GLU A 43 -4.04 6.37 -0.30
CA GLU A 43 -3.86 5.58 -1.52
C GLU A 43 -2.71 6.12 -2.37
N ARG A 44 -2.65 7.44 -2.58
CA ARG A 44 -1.52 8.07 -3.28
C ARG A 44 -0.19 7.81 -2.56
N LEU A 45 -0.15 7.91 -1.23
CA LEU A 45 1.06 7.65 -0.46
C LEU A 45 1.49 6.17 -0.52
N GLU A 46 0.54 5.23 -0.58
CA GLU A 46 0.86 3.81 -0.75
C GLU A 46 1.38 3.51 -2.16
N GLU A 47 0.88 4.19 -3.20
CA GLU A 47 1.44 4.10 -4.55
C GLU A 47 2.88 4.64 -4.61
N GLU A 48 3.12 5.84 -4.05
CA GLU A 48 4.47 6.42 -3.95
C GLU A 48 5.42 5.49 -3.17
N LYS A 49 4.95 4.89 -2.07
CA LYS A 49 5.71 3.92 -1.30
C LYS A 49 5.99 2.65 -2.08
N ALA A 50 5.05 2.16 -2.90
CA ALA A 50 5.26 1.01 -3.77
C ALA A 50 6.35 1.29 -4.81
N ALA A 51 6.32 2.45 -5.46
CA ALA A 51 7.35 2.88 -6.40
C ALA A 51 8.74 2.93 -5.72
N LEU A 52 8.84 3.59 -4.56
CA LEU A 52 10.09 3.64 -3.78
C LEU A 52 10.59 2.26 -3.33
N MET A 53 9.67 1.33 -3.01
CA MET A 53 10.05 -0.04 -2.67
C MET A 53 10.66 -0.79 -3.87
N GLU A 54 10.16 -0.55 -5.07
CA GLU A 54 10.74 -1.14 -6.28
C GLU A 54 12.12 -0.54 -6.58
N ASP A 55 12.27 0.78 -6.49
CA ASP A 55 13.59 1.43 -6.63
C ASP A 55 14.62 0.86 -5.64
N ILE A 56 14.23 0.69 -4.38
CA ILE A 56 15.10 0.07 -3.36
C ILE A 56 15.48 -1.36 -3.76
N LYS A 57 14.55 -2.11 -4.33
CA LYS A 57 14.78 -3.49 -4.76
C LYS A 57 15.72 -3.54 -5.97
N GLU A 58 15.61 -2.61 -6.91
CA GLU A 58 16.54 -2.45 -8.04
C GLU A 58 17.96 -2.18 -7.54
N VAL A 59 18.15 -1.25 -6.59
CA VAL A 59 19.47 -0.96 -6.00
C VAL A 59 20.09 -2.21 -5.34
N TYR A 60 19.28 -3.01 -4.63
CA TYR A 60 19.79 -4.28 -4.08
C TYR A 60 20.12 -5.30 -5.18
N ALA A 61 19.35 -5.35 -6.27
CA ALA A 61 19.62 -6.23 -7.40
C ALA A 61 20.93 -5.84 -8.11
N GLU A 62 21.16 -4.54 -8.32
CA GLU A 62 22.42 -4.02 -8.84
C GLU A 62 23.59 -4.37 -7.93
N ALA A 63 23.48 -4.11 -6.62
CA ALA A 63 24.51 -4.46 -5.65
C ALA A 63 24.84 -5.96 -5.69
N LYS A 64 23.83 -6.82 -5.83
CA LYS A 64 24.01 -8.27 -6.00
C LYS A 64 24.74 -8.60 -7.31
N GLY A 65 24.41 -7.91 -8.41
CA GLY A 65 25.08 -8.09 -9.70
C GLY A 65 26.57 -7.71 -9.67
N VAL A 66 26.94 -6.73 -8.85
CA VAL A 66 28.34 -6.33 -8.61
C VAL A 66 29.07 -7.29 -7.65
N GLY A 67 28.33 -8.15 -6.92
CA GLY A 67 28.88 -9.16 -6.03
C GLY A 67 28.78 -8.85 -4.54
N PHE A 68 28.00 -7.83 -4.14
CA PHE A 68 27.74 -7.56 -2.72
C PHE A 68 26.67 -8.48 -2.13
N ASP A 69 26.85 -8.86 -0.86
CA ASP A 69 25.81 -9.59 -0.11
C ASP A 69 24.71 -8.63 0.38
N THR A 70 23.58 -8.65 -0.32
CA THR A 70 22.40 -7.85 0.03
C THR A 70 21.84 -8.14 1.42
N LYS A 71 22.05 -9.35 1.99
CA LYS A 71 21.58 -9.69 3.33
C LYS A 71 22.36 -8.92 4.39
N THR A 72 23.69 -8.88 4.26
CA THR A 72 24.57 -8.08 5.12
C THR A 72 24.30 -6.59 4.95
N MET A 73 24.07 -6.10 3.73
CA MET A 73 23.70 -4.70 3.50
C MET A 73 22.41 -4.30 4.23
N ARG A 74 21.36 -5.13 4.16
CA ARG A 74 20.11 -4.90 4.91
C ARG A 74 20.34 -4.84 6.41
N LYS A 75 21.22 -5.71 6.94
CA LYS A 75 21.60 -5.69 8.36
C LYS A 75 22.31 -4.38 8.72
N ILE A 76 23.24 -3.91 7.90
CA ILE A 76 23.93 -2.62 8.10
C ILE A 76 22.92 -1.47 8.10
N ILE A 77 21.99 -1.43 7.15
CA ILE A 77 20.96 -0.37 7.10
C ILE A 77 20.07 -0.39 8.35
N SER A 78 19.70 -1.58 8.83
CA SER A 78 18.95 -1.72 10.10
C SER A 78 19.75 -1.17 11.28
N LEU A 79 21.03 -1.56 11.42
CA LEU A 79 21.92 -1.06 12.47
C LEU A 79 22.14 0.46 12.39
N ARG A 80 22.14 1.04 11.19
CA ARG A 80 22.26 2.49 10.99
C ARG A 80 21.00 3.28 11.35
N LYS A 81 19.84 2.61 11.41
CA LYS A 81 18.57 3.22 11.87
C LYS A 81 18.41 3.16 13.39
N MET A 82 19.19 2.32 14.07
CA MET A 82 19.17 2.23 15.53
C MET A 82 19.91 3.42 16.16
N ASP A 83 19.54 3.74 17.39
CA ASP A 83 20.25 4.70 18.21
C ASP A 83 21.70 4.24 18.48
N VAL A 84 22.64 5.18 18.49
CA VAL A 84 24.08 4.88 18.56
C VAL A 84 24.45 4.25 19.89
N GLU A 85 23.89 4.75 21.00
CA GLU A 85 24.16 4.22 22.33
C GLU A 85 23.55 2.82 22.49
N LYS A 86 22.30 2.63 22.03
CA LYS A 86 21.67 1.29 22.03
C LYS A 86 22.46 0.28 21.20
N ARG A 87 23.00 0.70 20.06
CA ARG A 87 23.85 -0.17 19.22
C ARG A 87 25.13 -0.54 19.96
N ARG A 88 25.78 0.43 20.61
CA ARG A 88 27.00 0.22 21.37
C ARG A 88 26.79 -0.74 22.54
N GLU A 89 25.75 -0.53 23.34
CA GLU A 89 25.39 -1.43 24.45
C GLU A 89 25.14 -2.86 23.96
N ALA A 90 24.41 -3.01 22.86
CA ALA A 90 24.15 -4.32 22.25
C ALA A 90 25.43 -4.99 21.72
N ASP A 91 26.34 -4.23 21.10
CA ASP A 91 27.61 -4.74 20.61
C ASP A 91 28.53 -5.18 21.76
N GLU A 92 28.58 -4.41 22.85
CA GLU A 92 29.35 -4.76 24.07
C GLU A 92 28.81 -6.04 24.71
N LEU A 93 27.49 -6.19 24.85
CA LEU A 93 26.85 -7.41 25.36
C LEU A 93 27.08 -8.61 24.44
N LEU A 94 26.98 -8.40 23.12
CA LEU A 94 27.21 -9.45 22.13
C LEU A 94 28.64 -9.98 22.22
N GLU A 95 29.61 -9.08 22.38
CA GLU A 95 31.02 -9.45 22.50
C GLU A 95 31.29 -10.20 23.79
N LEU A 96 30.72 -9.74 24.91
CA LEU A 96 30.77 -10.47 26.19
C LEU A 96 30.23 -11.90 26.02
N TYR A 97 29.08 -12.08 25.37
CA TYR A 97 28.50 -13.41 25.18
C TYR A 97 29.31 -14.29 24.24
N LYS A 98 29.83 -13.74 23.13
CA LYS A 98 30.75 -14.48 22.24
C LYS A 98 31.98 -14.96 22.99
N SER A 99 32.56 -14.12 23.84
CA SER A 99 33.73 -14.51 24.65
C SER A 99 33.40 -15.67 25.59
N ALA A 100 32.23 -15.62 26.24
CA ALA A 100 31.78 -16.66 27.15
C ALA A 100 31.55 -18.02 26.47
N VAL A 101 31.17 -18.03 25.19
CA VAL A 101 30.96 -19.27 24.40
C VAL A 101 32.16 -19.65 23.51
N GLY A 102 33.31 -18.98 23.65
CA GLY A 102 34.52 -19.29 22.88
C GLY A 102 34.43 -18.92 21.39
N MET A 103 33.55 -17.98 21.03
CA MET A 103 33.39 -17.44 19.67
C MET A 103 34.10 -16.09 19.46
N ALA A 104 34.69 -15.51 20.52
CA ALA A 104 35.55 -14.34 20.40
C ALA A 104 36.88 -14.75 19.75
N ALA A 105 37.35 -13.94 18.80
CA ALA A 105 38.62 -14.14 18.10
C ALA A 105 39.80 -13.64 18.94
#